data_AF-F4N2G5-F1
#
_entry.id   AF-F4N2G5-F1
#
_cell.length_a   1.000
_cell.length_b   1.000
_cell.length_c   1.000
_cell.angle_alpha   90.00
_cell.angle_beta   90.00
_cell.angle_gamma   90.00
#
_symmetry.space_group_name_H-M   'P 1'
#
loop_
_entity.id
_entity.type
_entity.pdbx_description
1 polymer ?
#
loop_
_entity_poly.entity_id
_entity_poly.type
_entity_poly.pdbx_seq_one_letter_code
_entity_poly.pdbx_strand_id
1 'polypeptide(L)'
;MITLYCGKENLSALSPEWVGLIGVIAGTILTGLASYFIQRSAHKRSLEIENKRNKANFLIEYVIKDVCAFIDSELNLLQELHVQTKLVESEKLDKSHRLNLVNTQTLIQMLNDDKLLSDFKTFLSGWVSIQNIIVNNNEGDKFSILQETMLLASSIKVQLMAKL
;
A
#
# COMPACT_ATOMS: atom_id res chain seq x y z
N MET A 1 80.04 35.98 10.13
CA MET A 1 79.83 34.64 9.54
C MET A 1 79.90 33.63 10.68
N ILE A 2 78.74 33.33 11.26
CA ILE A 2 78.61 32.39 12.38
C ILE A 2 77.82 31.23 11.82
N THR A 3 78.49 30.10 11.65
CA THR A 3 77.87 28.82 11.29
C THR A 3 77.03 28.36 12.48
N LEU A 4 75.76 28.78 12.52
CA LEU A 4 74.75 28.16 13.35
C LEU A 4 74.45 26.79 12.74
N TYR A 5 75.19 25.81 13.24
CA TYR A 5 74.82 24.41 13.17
C TYR A 5 73.40 24.32 13.73
N CYS A 6 72.39 24.20 12.86
CA CYS A 6 71.09 23.70 13.27
C CYS A 6 71.32 22.25 13.69
N GLY A 7 71.73 22.10 14.95
CA GLY A 7 71.60 20.86 15.69
C GLY A 7 70.16 20.43 15.51
N LYS A 8 70.02 19.31 14.80
CA LYS A 8 68.78 18.57 14.65
C LYS A 8 68.41 18.08 16.04
N GLU A 9 67.80 18.97 16.83
CA GLU A 9 67.10 18.57 18.05
C GLU A 9 65.90 17.76 17.59
N ASN A 10 66.13 16.45 17.56
CA ASN A 10 65.12 15.43 17.42
C ASN A 10 64.19 15.51 18.65
N LEU A 11 63.30 16.51 18.66
CA LEU A 11 62.13 16.60 19.53
C LEU A 11 60.91 16.00 18.81
N SER A 12 61.13 14.85 18.19
CA SER A 12 60.08 13.89 17.86
C SER A 12 60.66 12.52 18.09
N ALA A 13 60.13 11.83 19.11
CA ALA A 13 60.56 10.51 19.53
C ALA A 13 60.27 9.39 18.49
N LEU A 14 59.79 9.75 17.29
CA LEU A 14 59.55 8.86 16.16
C LEU A 14 60.02 9.51 14.86
N SER A 15 60.60 8.71 13.95
CA SER A 15 60.97 9.19 12.62
C SER A 15 59.72 9.64 11.84
N PRO A 16 59.84 10.61 10.91
CA PRO A 16 58.70 11.13 10.14
C PRO A 16 57.90 10.03 9.39
N GLU A 17 58.60 8.98 8.98
CA GLU A 17 58.03 7.80 8.32
C GLU A 17 57.11 7.00 9.24
N TRP A 18 57.48 6.86 10.53
CA TRP A 18 56.63 6.18 11.52
C TRP A 18 55.39 6.98 11.90
N VAL A 19 55.49 8.32 11.98
CA VAL A 19 54.33 9.18 12.22
C VAL A 19 53.35 9.12 11.04
N GLY A 20 53.86 9.11 9.80
CA GLY A 20 53.05 8.89 8.60
C GLY A 20 52.38 7.51 8.56
N LEU A 21 53.12 6.45 8.91
CA LEU A 21 52.59 5.08 8.96
C LEU A 21 51.46 4.94 9.99
N ILE A 22 51.63 5.49 11.19
CA ILE A 22 50.60 5.48 12.24
C ILE A 22 49.37 6.28 11.79
N GLY A 23 49.55 7.42 11.14
CA GLY A 23 48.45 8.22 10.58
C GLY A 23 47.64 7.45 9.54
N VAL A 24 48.30 6.73 8.64
CA VAL A 24 47.64 5.88 7.63
C VAL A 24 46.89 4.72 8.31
N ILE A 25 47.51 4.01 9.25
CA ILE A 25 46.86 2.91 9.97
C ILE A 25 45.62 3.41 10.74
N ALA A 26 45.75 4.52 11.47
CA ALA A 26 44.64 5.12 12.21
C ALA A 26 43.51 5.58 11.28
N GLY A 27 43.85 6.23 10.17
CA GLY A 27 42.89 6.64 9.15
C GLY A 27 42.16 5.46 8.51
N THR A 28 42.87 4.35 8.25
CA THR A 28 42.29 3.14 7.66
C THR A 28 41.33 2.45 8.63
N ILE A 29 41.69 2.38 9.91
CA ILE A 29 40.82 1.81 10.97
C ILE A 29 39.56 2.66 11.14
N LEU A 30 39.70 3.99 11.21
CA LEU A 30 38.56 4.91 11.33
C LEU A 30 37.63 4.83 10.11
N THR A 31 38.19 4.80 8.90
CA THR A 31 37.42 4.69 7.66
C THR A 31 36.75 3.31 7.55
N GLY A 32 37.42 2.24 7.98
CA GLY A 32 36.86 0.90 8.05
C GLY A 32 35.68 0.81 9.03
N LEU A 33 35.82 1.38 10.22
CA LEU A 33 34.74 1.46 11.21
C LEU A 33 33.56 2.30 10.69
N ALA A 34 33.82 3.48 10.14
CA ALA A 34 32.79 4.33 9.56
C ALA A 34 32.05 3.61 8.42
N SER A 35 32.78 2.94 7.53
CA SER A 35 32.21 2.15 6.43
C SER A 35 31.36 1.00 6.95
N TYR A 36 31.79 0.30 7.99
CA TYR A 36 31.01 -0.76 8.64
C TYR A 36 29.70 -0.22 9.23
N PHE A 37 29.73 0.92 9.93
CA PHE A 37 28.52 1.56 10.48
C PHE A 37 27.56 2.02 9.37
N ILE A 38 28.08 2.61 8.29
CA ILE A 38 27.29 3.05 7.14
C ILE A 38 26.65 1.84 6.46
N GLN A 39 27.41 0.78 6.17
CA GLN A 39 26.88 -0.44 5.56
C GLN A 39 25.82 -1.11 6.43
N ARG A 40 26.04 -1.17 7.75
CA ARG A 40 25.06 -1.73 8.68
C ARG A 40 23.76 -0.90 8.73
N SER A 41 23.87 0.43 8.69
CA SER A 41 22.72 1.34 8.66
C SER A 41 21.97 1.24 7.33
N ALA A 42 22.69 1.24 6.21
CA ALA A 42 22.13 1.09 4.87
C ALA A 42 21.42 -0.26 4.70
N HIS A 43 22.02 -1.35 5.20
CA HIS A 43 21.41 -2.68 5.14
C HIS A 43 20.10 -2.75 5.94
N LYS A 44 20.07 -2.21 7.17
CA LYS A 44 18.84 -2.13 7.97
C LYS A 44 17.74 -1.33 7.26
N ARG A 45 18.08 -0.16 6.72
CA ARG A 45 17.12 0.67 5.97
C ARG A 45 16.62 -0.03 4.71
N SER A 46 17.51 -0.70 3.97
CA SER A 46 17.14 -1.48 2.79
C SER A 46 16.16 -2.59 3.15
N LEU A 47 16.42 -3.33 4.22
CA LEU A 47 15.52 -4.38 4.71
C LEU A 47 14.15 -3.83 5.12
N GLU A 48 14.11 -2.66 5.78
CA GLU A 48 12.86 -2.00 6.12
C GLU A 48 12.07 -1.56 4.88
N ILE A 49 12.74 -1.00 3.89
CA ILE A 49 12.13 -0.59 2.62
C ILE A 49 11.60 -1.82 1.86
N GLU A 50 12.38 -2.90 1.80
CA GLU A 50 12.00 -4.15 1.15
C GLU A 50 10.79 -4.79 1.84
N ASN A 51 10.78 -4.85 3.17
CA ASN A 51 9.63 -5.35 3.92
C ASN A 51 8.37 -4.50 3.69
N LYS A 52 8.49 -3.16 3.67
CA LYS A 52 7.37 -2.27 3.34
C LYS A 52 6.87 -2.52 1.92
N ARG A 53 7.78 -2.67 0.95
CA ARG A 53 7.44 -2.96 -0.45
C ARG A 53 6.73 -4.30 -0.59
N ASN A 54 7.22 -5.34 0.09
CA ASN A 54 6.60 -6.67 0.06
C ASN A 54 5.21 -6.65 0.68
N LYS A 55 5.02 -5.94 1.80
CA LYS A 55 3.70 -5.75 2.42
C LYS A 55 2.74 -5.01 1.48
N ALA A 56 3.19 -3.93 0.86
CA ALA A 56 2.38 -3.17 -0.09
C ALA A 56 2.00 -4.02 -1.30
N ASN A 57 2.96 -4.74 -1.90
CA ASN A 57 2.69 -5.65 -3.01
C ASN A 57 1.66 -6.72 -2.64
N PHE A 58 1.79 -7.33 -1.46
CA PHE A 58 0.82 -8.31 -0.99
C PHE A 58 -0.60 -7.73 -0.87
N LEU A 59 -0.72 -6.53 -0.29
CA LEU A 59 -2.02 -5.84 -0.18
C LEU A 59 -2.61 -5.49 -1.54
N ILE A 60 -1.80 -4.99 -2.48
CA ILE A 60 -2.27 -4.66 -3.83
C ILE A 60 -2.77 -5.91 -4.54
N GLU A 61 -1.93 -6.95 -4.57
CA GLU A 61 -2.12 -8.09 -5.45
C GLU A 61 -3.23 -9.04 -4.97
N TYR A 62 -3.38 -9.20 -3.66
CA TYR A 62 -4.32 -10.17 -3.07
C TYR A 62 -5.55 -9.56 -2.40
N VAL A 63 -5.53 -8.26 -2.08
CA VAL A 63 -6.64 -7.61 -1.33
C VAL A 63 -7.30 -6.54 -2.19
N ILE A 64 -6.56 -5.48 -2.53
CA ILE A 64 -7.13 -4.32 -3.22
C ILE A 64 -7.63 -4.68 -4.61
N LYS A 65 -6.87 -5.49 -5.37
CA LYS A 65 -7.26 -5.93 -6.71
C LYS A 65 -8.58 -6.71 -6.71
N ASP A 66 -8.71 -7.67 -5.80
CA ASP A 66 -9.89 -8.54 -5.72
C ASP A 66 -11.13 -7.76 -5.25
N VAL A 67 -10.96 -6.87 -4.26
CA VAL A 67 -12.04 -5.99 -3.80
C VAL A 67 -12.48 -5.04 -4.92
N CYS A 68 -11.54 -4.41 -5.63
CA CYS A 68 -11.87 -3.54 -6.76
C CYS A 68 -12.59 -4.29 -7.88
N ALA A 69 -12.12 -5.49 -8.24
CA ALA A 69 -12.73 -6.32 -9.27
C ALA A 69 -14.16 -6.72 -8.91
N PHE A 70 -14.41 -7.05 -7.64
CA PHE A 70 -15.76 -7.32 -7.16
C PHE A 70 -16.66 -6.08 -7.26
N ILE A 71 -16.19 -4.91 -6.80
CA ILE A 71 -16.95 -3.65 -6.90
C ILE A 71 -17.29 -3.32 -8.36
N ASP A 72 -16.36 -3.51 -9.29
CA ASP A 72 -16.60 -3.29 -10.72
C ASP A 72 -17.64 -4.26 -11.29
N SER A 73 -17.58 -5.54 -10.89
CA SER A 73 -18.59 -6.53 -11.26
C SER A 73 -19.98 -6.13 -10.76
N GLU A 74 -20.10 -5.68 -9.51
CA GLU A 74 -21.36 -5.23 -8.92
C GLU A 74 -21.92 -3.98 -9.59
N LEU A 75 -21.06 -3.01 -9.92
CA LEU A 75 -21.48 -1.81 -10.66
C LEU A 75 -22.01 -2.16 -12.06
N ASN A 76 -21.35 -3.09 -12.75
CA ASN A 76 -21.83 -3.54 -14.06
C ASN A 76 -23.21 -4.21 -13.95
N LEU A 77 -23.40 -5.09 -12.96
CA LEU A 77 -24.71 -5.70 -12.69
C LEU A 77 -25.78 -4.64 -12.38
N LEU A 78 -25.42 -3.61 -11.62
CA LEU A 78 -26.33 -2.54 -11.25
C LEU A 78 -26.70 -1.63 -12.45
N GLN A 79 -25.76 -1.40 -13.37
CA GLN A 79 -26.03 -0.73 -14.64
C GLN A 79 -26.94 -1.55 -15.55
N GLU A 80 -26.75 -2.87 -15.61
CA GLU A 80 -27.65 -3.77 -16.34
C GLU A 80 -29.07 -3.71 -15.77
N LEU A 81 -29.20 -3.78 -14.43
CA LEU A 81 -30.49 -3.68 -13.74
C LEU A 81 -31.18 -2.32 -13.94
N HIS A 82 -30.40 -1.24 -14.05
CA HIS A 82 -30.95 0.09 -14.33
C HIS A 82 -31.73 0.14 -15.66
N VAL A 83 -31.22 -0.54 -16.70
CA VAL A 83 -31.87 -0.61 -18.02
C VAL A 83 -33.05 -1.59 -18.03
N GLN A 84 -33.08 -2.56 -17.12
CA GLN A 84 -34.15 -3.55 -17.06
C GLN A 84 -35.47 -2.99 -16.49
N THR A 85 -36.56 -3.28 -17.20
CA THR A 85 -37.94 -2.90 -16.83
C THR A 85 -38.72 -4.03 -16.18
N LYS A 86 -38.26 -5.28 -16.32
CA LYS A 86 -38.77 -6.46 -15.61
C LYS A 86 -37.57 -7.26 -15.14
N LEU A 87 -37.68 -7.87 -13.97
CA LEU A 87 -36.77 -8.94 -13.58
C LEU A 87 -36.95 -10.06 -14.61
N VAL A 88 -36.01 -10.16 -15.54
CA VAL A 88 -35.74 -11.46 -16.14
C VAL A 88 -35.38 -12.35 -14.96
N GLU A 89 -36.00 -13.52 -14.84
CA GLU A 89 -35.51 -14.58 -13.95
C GLU A 89 -34.11 -14.96 -14.45
N SER A 90 -33.16 -14.09 -14.18
CA SER A 90 -31.75 -14.32 -14.39
C SER A 90 -31.42 -15.43 -13.40
N GLU A 91 -31.10 -16.56 -14.00
CA GLU A 91 -30.58 -17.77 -13.39
C GLU A 91 -29.89 -17.45 -12.09
N LYS A 92 -30.45 -17.97 -11.00
CA LYS A 92 -29.80 -18.23 -9.71
C LYS A 92 -28.70 -17.22 -9.41
N LEU A 93 -28.95 -16.26 -8.49
CA LEU A 93 -27.89 -15.67 -7.66
C LEU A 93 -26.88 -16.76 -7.32
N ASP A 94 -25.79 -16.79 -8.07
CA ASP A 94 -25.02 -18.00 -8.22
C ASP A 94 -24.34 -18.26 -6.87
N LYS A 95 -24.13 -19.53 -6.50
CA LYS A 95 -23.37 -19.82 -5.26
C LYS A 95 -22.01 -19.11 -5.29
N SER A 96 -21.47 -18.90 -6.49
CA SER A 96 -20.26 -18.10 -6.73
C SER A 96 -20.39 -16.65 -6.27
N HIS A 97 -21.52 -15.98 -6.52
CA HIS A 97 -21.74 -14.57 -6.11
C HIS A 97 -21.72 -14.42 -4.60
N ARG A 98 -22.46 -15.27 -3.88
CA ARG A 98 -22.48 -15.27 -2.41
C ARG A 98 -21.10 -15.56 -1.82
N LEU A 99 -20.36 -16.49 -2.43
CA LEU A 99 -18.99 -16.81 -2.02
C LEU A 99 -18.07 -15.61 -2.23
N ASN A 100 -18.15 -14.96 -3.39
CA ASN A 100 -17.33 -13.78 -3.72
C ASN A 100 -17.65 -12.60 -2.80
N LEU A 101 -18.92 -12.39 -2.44
CA LEU A 101 -19.32 -11.37 -1.48
C LEU A 101 -18.75 -11.63 -0.08
N VAL A 102 -18.84 -12.87 0.41
CA VAL A 102 -18.25 -13.24 1.71
C VAL A 102 -16.74 -13.07 1.69
N ASN A 103 -16.07 -13.54 0.63
CA ASN A 103 -14.62 -13.37 0.47
C ASN A 103 -14.23 -11.89 0.47
N THR A 104 -14.91 -11.06 -0.33
CA THR A 104 -14.65 -9.62 -0.40
C THR A 104 -14.88 -8.94 0.95
N GLN A 105 -15.94 -9.32 1.68
CA GLN A 105 -16.18 -8.81 3.02
C GLN A 105 -15.07 -9.19 4.00
N THR A 106 -14.56 -10.44 3.93
CA THR A 106 -13.43 -10.86 4.77
C THR A 106 -12.15 -10.09 4.44
N LEU A 107 -11.89 -9.85 3.15
CA LEU A 107 -10.74 -9.06 2.69
C LEU A 107 -10.80 -7.61 3.19
N ILE A 108 -11.99 -6.99 3.16
CA ILE A 108 -12.20 -5.65 3.72
C ILE A 108 -12.01 -5.66 5.24
N GLN A 109 -12.52 -6.69 5.94
CA GLN A 109 -12.32 -6.83 7.39
C GLN A 109 -10.86 -6.99 7.78
N MET A 110 -10.03 -7.67 6.96
CA MET A 110 -8.59 -7.78 7.21
C MET A 110 -7.87 -6.42 7.22
N LEU A 111 -8.45 -5.39 6.60
CA LEU A 111 -7.90 -4.03 6.62
C LEU A 111 -8.17 -3.29 7.95
N ASN A 112 -8.98 -3.86 8.85
CA ASN A 112 -9.37 -3.29 10.14
C ASN A 112 -9.86 -1.82 10.02
N ASP A 113 -10.67 -1.54 9.00
CA ASP A 113 -11.27 -0.22 8.79
C ASP A 113 -12.81 -0.32 8.84
N ASP A 114 -13.36 0.07 9.99
CA ASP A 114 -14.81 0.03 10.24
C ASP A 114 -15.59 0.96 9.31
N LYS A 115 -15.00 2.10 8.93
CA LYS A 115 -15.62 3.04 8.01
C LYS A 115 -15.70 2.42 6.62
N LEU A 116 -14.60 1.84 6.14
CA LEU A 116 -14.56 1.16 4.85
C LEU A 116 -15.58 0.01 4.78
N LEU A 117 -15.69 -0.77 5.87
CA LEU A 117 -16.68 -1.85 5.96
C LEU A 117 -18.12 -1.32 5.95
N SER A 118 -18.37 -0.19 6.64
CA SER A 118 -19.68 0.46 6.65
C SER A 118 -20.05 1.02 5.27
N ASP A 119 -19.12 1.70 4.61
CA ASP A 119 -19.29 2.24 3.26
C ASP A 119 -19.56 1.10 2.27
N PHE A 120 -18.84 -0.02 2.38
CA PHE A 120 -19.07 -1.22 1.57
C PHE A 120 -20.47 -1.84 1.79
N LYS A 121 -20.93 -1.95 3.03
CA LYS A 121 -22.31 -2.42 3.31
C LYS A 121 -23.36 -1.49 2.73
N THR A 122 -23.11 -0.18 2.78
CA THR A 122 -24.00 0.84 2.20
C THR A 122 -24.02 0.73 0.68
N PHE A 123 -22.87 0.51 0.04
CA PHE A 123 -22.77 0.23 -1.39
C PHE A 123 -23.65 -0.96 -1.81
N LEU A 124 -23.60 -2.07 -1.06
CA LEU A 124 -24.44 -3.24 -1.36
C LEU A 124 -25.95 -2.96 -1.23
N SER A 125 -26.36 -1.99 -0.41
CA SER A 125 -27.77 -1.61 -0.28
C SER A 125 -28.35 -0.90 -1.51
N GLY A 126 -27.49 -0.29 -2.35
CA GLY A 126 -27.90 0.32 -3.61
C GLY A 126 -28.50 -0.70 -4.58
N TRP A 127 -27.92 -1.90 -4.64
CA TRP A 127 -28.43 -3.02 -5.42
C TRP A 127 -29.82 -3.46 -4.96
N VAL A 128 -30.00 -3.64 -3.64
CA VAL A 128 -31.29 -4.02 -3.04
C VAL A 128 -32.36 -2.97 -3.36
N SER A 129 -32.00 -1.70 -3.35
CA SER A 129 -32.92 -0.60 -3.61
C SER A 129 -33.42 -0.58 -5.07
N ILE A 130 -32.52 -0.75 -6.05
CA ILE A 130 -32.91 -0.84 -7.46
C ILE A 130 -33.72 -2.10 -7.73
N GLN A 131 -33.33 -3.23 -7.15
CA GLN A 131 -34.09 -4.48 -7.29
C GLN A 131 -35.51 -4.32 -6.72
N ASN A 132 -35.66 -3.71 -5.56
CA ASN A 132 -36.98 -3.45 -4.96
C ASN A 132 -37.86 -2.55 -5.83
N ILE A 133 -37.28 -1.56 -6.53
CA ILE A 133 -38.02 -0.71 -7.48
C ILE A 133 -38.54 -1.54 -8.66
N ILE A 134 -37.70 -2.45 -9.20
CA ILE A 134 -38.07 -3.32 -10.32
C ILE A 134 -39.13 -4.36 -9.89
N VAL A 135 -38.96 -5.03 -8.75
CA VAL A 135 -39.91 -6.04 -8.23
C VAL A 135 -41.29 -5.43 -8.00
N ASN A 136 -41.34 -4.26 -7.36
CA ASN A 136 -42.59 -3.64 -6.97
C ASN A 136 -43.22 -2.78 -8.08
N ASN A 137 -42.60 -2.72 -9.27
CA ASN A 137 -43.00 -1.83 -10.37
C ASN A 137 -43.20 -0.37 -9.92
N ASN A 138 -42.34 0.12 -9.01
CA ASN A 138 -42.42 1.49 -8.52
C ASN A 138 -41.76 2.46 -9.52
N GLU A 139 -42.29 3.69 -9.61
CA GLU A 139 -41.64 4.81 -10.31
C GLU A 139 -40.53 5.45 -9.44
N GLY A 140 -39.60 4.62 -8.96
CA GLY A 140 -38.45 5.10 -8.20
C GLY A 140 -37.36 5.67 -9.11
N ASP A 141 -36.64 6.69 -8.64
CA ASP A 141 -35.49 7.26 -9.36
C ASP A 141 -34.29 6.31 -9.32
N LYS A 142 -34.28 5.34 -10.24
CA LYS A 142 -33.17 4.39 -10.42
C LYS A 142 -31.87 5.08 -10.80
N PHE A 143 -31.92 6.28 -11.39
CA PHE A 143 -30.73 6.99 -11.86
C PHE A 143 -29.99 7.63 -10.69
N SER A 144 -30.72 8.30 -9.79
CA SER A 144 -30.15 8.86 -8.56
C SER A 144 -29.48 7.77 -7.70
N ILE A 145 -30.13 6.61 -7.52
CA ILE A 145 -29.56 5.51 -6.74
C ILE A 145 -28.29 4.94 -7.40
N LEU A 146 -28.29 4.77 -8.73
CA LEU A 146 -27.09 4.36 -9.47
C LEU A 146 -25.95 5.37 -9.28
N GLN A 147 -26.24 6.66 -9.38
CA GLN A 147 -25.23 7.71 -9.23
C GLN A 147 -24.63 7.74 -7.81
N GLU A 148 -25.46 7.65 -6.77
CA GLU A 148 -25.00 7.58 -5.37
C GLU A 148 -24.16 6.32 -5.13
N THR A 149 -24.57 5.18 -5.68
CA THR A 149 -23.85 3.91 -5.55
C THR A 149 -22.49 3.96 -6.28
N MET A 150 -22.42 4.61 -7.45
CA MET A 150 -21.16 4.83 -8.17
C MET A 150 -20.21 5.77 -7.40
N LEU A 151 -20.74 6.82 -6.76
CA LEU A 151 -19.94 7.71 -5.91
C LEU A 151 -19.39 6.99 -4.69
N LEU A 152 -20.21 6.15 -4.04
CA LEU A 152 -19.77 5.30 -2.92
C LEU A 152 -18.68 4.31 -3.36
N ALA A 153 -18.87 3.63 -4.49
CA ALA A 153 -17.85 2.74 -5.04
C ALA A 153 -16.52 3.45 -5.31
N SER A 154 -16.57 4.66 -5.88
CA SER A 154 -15.39 5.50 -6.09
C SER A 154 -14.71 5.86 -4.77
N SER A 155 -15.47 6.29 -3.77
CA SER A 155 -14.97 6.59 -2.42
C SER A 155 -14.26 5.39 -1.79
N ILE A 156 -14.86 4.20 -1.86
CA ILE A 156 -14.28 2.95 -1.34
C ILE A 156 -12.94 2.65 -2.02
N LYS A 157 -12.86 2.78 -3.35
CA LYS A 157 -11.62 2.54 -4.10
C LYS A 157 -10.51 3.53 -3.71
N VAL A 158 -10.86 4.81 -3.52
CA VAL A 158 -9.90 5.82 -3.04
C VAL A 158 -9.40 5.48 -1.64
N GLN A 159 -10.30 5.11 -0.73
CA GLN A 159 -9.95 4.71 0.63
C GLN A 159 -9.04 3.46 0.64
N LEU A 160 -9.30 2.47 -0.21
CA LEU A 160 -8.45 1.28 -0.37
C LEU A 160 -7.03 1.65 -0.83
N MET A 161 -6.92 2.52 -1.84
CA MET A 161 -5.62 2.95 -2.35
C MET A 161 -4.83 3.78 -1.33
N ALA A 162 -5.50 4.52 -0.45
CA ALA A 162 -4.88 5.28 0.63
C ALA A 162 -4.28 4.41 1.75
N LYS A 163 -4.52 3.09 1.76
CA LYS A 163 -3.97 2.14 2.74
C LYS A 163 -2.59 1.57 2.36
N LEU A 164 -2.07 1.93 1.18
CA LEU A 164 -0.74 1.58 0.69
C LEU A 164 0.35 2.48 1.28
#